data_AF-A0A974PQH2-F1
#
_entry.id   AF-A0A974PQH2-F1
#
_cell.length_a   1.000
_cell.length_b   1.000
_cell.length_c   1.000
_cell.angle_alpha   90.00
_cell.angle_beta   90.00
_cell.angle_gamma   90.00
#
_symmetry.space_group_name_H-M   'P 1'
#
loop_
_entity.id
_entity.type
_entity.pdbx_description
1 polymer ?
#
loop_
_entity_poly.entity_id
_entity_poly.type
_entity_poly.pdbx_seq_one_letter_code
_entity_poly.pdbx_strand_id
1 'polypeptide(L)'
;MGLSDNDLSEIEKLLTVEDASVPVFAELRRRFPTLSWTQCDASDVTEDPFRTYSRFDIHLLDTADHCAHITSDPGRATGVILARRSA
;
A
#
# COMPACT_ATOMS: atom_id res chain seq x y z
N MET A 1 -9.95 11.63 2.52
CA MET A 1 -9.97 11.56 1.05
C MET A 1 -9.28 10.27 0.70
N GLY A 2 -10.01 9.31 0.12
CA GLY A 2 -9.45 8.00 -0.19
C GLY A 2 -8.64 7.98 -1.49
N LEU A 3 -8.15 6.79 -1.82
CA LEU A 3 -7.51 6.46 -3.07
C LEU A 3 -8.53 6.41 -4.21
N SER A 4 -8.25 7.15 -5.29
CA SER A 4 -9.00 7.04 -6.54
C SER A 4 -8.49 5.87 -7.38
N ASP A 5 -9.28 5.44 -8.37
CA ASP A 5 -8.87 4.39 -9.31
C ASP A 5 -7.58 4.73 -10.08
N ASN A 6 -7.39 6.02 -10.40
CA ASN A 6 -6.14 6.52 -10.97
C ASN A 6 -4.94 6.37 -10.01
N ASP A 7 -5.14 6.61 -8.72
CA ASP A 7 -4.08 6.47 -7.72
C ASP A 7 -3.67 5.01 -7.57
N LEU A 8 -4.66 4.10 -7.53
CA LEU A 8 -4.42 2.66 -7.52
C LEU A 8 -3.64 2.20 -8.76
N SER A 9 -4.00 2.71 -9.93
CA SER A 9 -3.31 2.40 -11.20
C SER A 9 -1.85 2.87 -11.19
N GLU A 10 -1.56 4.03 -10.60
CA GLU A 10 -0.18 4.53 -10.48
C GLU A 10 0.64 3.74 -9.44
N ILE A 11 0.03 3.34 -8.33
CA ILE A 11 0.65 2.46 -7.33
C ILE A 11 0.99 1.10 -7.96
N GLU A 12 0.07 0.52 -8.72
CA GLU A 12 0.27 -0.74 -9.44
C GLU A 12 1.45 -0.67 -10.43
N LYS A 13 1.53 0.41 -11.22
CA LYS A 13 2.67 0.62 -12.14
C LYS A 13 3.99 0.67 -11.40
N LEU A 14 4.06 1.34 -10.25
CA LEU A 14 5.30 1.43 -9.48
C LEU A 14 5.71 0.10 -8.85
N LEU A 15 4.76 -0.74 -8.47
CA LEU A 15 5.02 -2.03 -7.83
C LEU A 15 5.35 -3.15 -8.81
N THR A 16 4.92 -3.00 -10.07
CA THR A 16 5.20 -3.95 -11.16
C THR A 16 6.52 -3.66 -11.88
N VAL A 17 7.12 -2.48 -11.69
CA VAL A 17 8.46 -2.17 -12.20
C VAL A 17 9.49 -3.09 -11.52
N GLU A 18 10.14 -3.94 -12.32
CA GLU A 18 11.16 -4.88 -11.86
C GLU A 18 12.48 -4.21 -11.45
N ASP A 19 12.61 -2.90 -11.69
CA ASP A 19 13.84 -2.16 -11.50
C ASP A 19 14.08 -1.85 -10.00
N ALA A 20 14.96 -2.66 -9.39
CA ALA A 20 15.35 -2.54 -8.00
C ALA A 20 16.24 -1.32 -7.70
N SER A 21 16.55 -0.47 -8.68
CA SER A 21 17.43 0.69 -8.49
C SER A 21 16.76 1.84 -7.71
N VAL A 22 15.43 1.93 -7.76
CA VAL A 22 14.67 2.95 -7.04
C VAL A 22 13.98 2.30 -5.84
N PRO A 23 14.15 2.85 -4.61
CA PRO A 23 13.36 2.40 -3.46
C PRO A 23 11.89 2.74 -3.70
N VAL A 24 11.11 1.76 -4.20
CA VAL A 24 9.68 1.89 -4.56
C VAL A 24 8.87 2.56 -3.46
N PHE A 25 9.16 2.21 -2.20
CA PHE A 25 8.51 2.81 -1.02
C PHE A 25 8.74 4.33 -0.90
N ALA A 26 9.95 4.81 -1.19
CA ALA A 26 10.24 6.24 -1.14
C ALA A 26 9.52 7.01 -2.26
N GLU A 27 9.42 6.41 -3.45
CA GLU A 27 8.68 7.00 -4.57
C GLU A 27 7.18 7.09 -4.28
N LEU A 28 6.59 6.02 -3.71
CA LEU A 28 5.20 6.00 -3.29
C LEU A 28 4.90 7.08 -2.25
N ARG A 29 5.75 7.22 -1.22
CA ARG A 29 5.63 8.29 -0.23
C ARG A 29 5.75 9.69 -0.83
N ARG A 30 6.59 9.86 -1.85
CA ARG A 30 6.76 11.15 -2.54
C ARG A 30 5.53 11.51 -3.37
N ARG A 31 4.94 10.54 -4.07
CA ARG A 31 3.75 10.76 -4.93
C ARG A 31 2.46 10.90 -4.14
N PHE A 32 2.35 10.17 -3.03
CA PHE A 32 1.15 10.16 -2.18
C PHE A 32 1.49 10.59 -0.74
N PRO A 33 1.93 11.84 -0.53
CA PRO A 33 2.39 12.31 0.78
C PRO A 33 1.25 12.45 1.81
N THR A 34 0.01 12.47 1.35
CA THR A 34 -1.20 12.55 2.19
C THR A 34 -1.59 11.20 2.80
N LEU A 35 -1.08 10.09 2.25
CA LEU A 35 -1.34 8.75 2.78
C LEU A 35 -0.28 8.38 3.82
N SER A 36 -0.72 7.67 4.84
CA SER A 36 0.19 7.02 5.77
C SER A 36 0.78 5.77 5.12
N TRP A 37 2.10 5.65 5.08
CA TRP A 37 2.79 4.53 4.45
C TRP A 37 3.57 3.73 5.47
N THR A 38 3.30 2.43 5.54
CA THR A 38 4.01 1.48 6.38
C THR A 38 4.62 0.38 5.51
N GLN A 39 5.86 0.00 5.78
CA GLN A 39 6.50 -1.15 5.15
C GLN A 39 6.83 -2.17 6.24
N CYS A 40 6.45 -3.43 5.99
CA CYS A 40 6.70 -4.57 6.89
C CYS A 40 6.92 -5.83 6.06
N ASP A 41 7.23 -6.96 6.70
CA ASP A 41 7.23 -8.25 6.02
C ASP A 41 5.78 -8.78 5.89
N ALA A 42 5.49 -9.57 4.86
CA ALA A 42 4.17 -10.19 4.70
C ALA A 42 3.79 -11.11 5.87
N SER A 43 4.78 -11.64 6.61
CA SER A 43 4.54 -12.40 7.84
C SER A 43 4.12 -11.55 9.05
N ASP A 44 4.31 -10.23 9.01
CA ASP A 44 3.90 -9.31 10.08
C ASP A 44 2.42 -8.89 9.98
N VAL A 45 1.75 -9.24 8.89
CA VAL A 45 0.33 -8.90 8.64
C VAL A 45 -0.47 -10.18 8.52
N THR A 46 -1.56 -10.27 9.28
CA THR A 46 -2.43 -11.46 9.30
C THR A 46 -3.70 -11.30 8.49
N GLU A 47 -4.05 -10.05 8.21
CA GLU A 47 -5.22 -9.64 7.44
C GLU A 47 -5.04 -9.95 5.96
N ASP A 48 -6.13 -10.25 5.28
CA ASP A 48 -6.10 -10.50 3.84
C ASP A 48 -5.62 -9.24 3.08
N PRO A 49 -4.73 -9.40 2.09
CA PRO A 49 -4.31 -8.29 1.26
C PRO A 49 -5.45 -7.80 0.38
N PHE A 50 -5.55 -6.47 0.24
CA PHE A 50 -6.42 -5.86 -0.77
C PHE A 50 -5.97 -6.25 -2.18
N ARG A 51 -4.66 -6.26 -2.43
CA ARG A 51 -4.05 -6.74 -3.68
C ARG A 51 -2.69 -7.36 -3.42
N THR A 52 -2.40 -8.43 -4.15
CA THR A 52 -1.09 -9.11 -4.14
C THR A 52 -0.37 -8.87 -5.46
N TYR A 53 0.90 -8.50 -5.35
CA TYR A 53 1.85 -8.38 -6.45
C TYR A 53 3.03 -9.33 -6.23
N SER A 54 3.86 -9.49 -7.26
CA SER A 54 4.97 -10.45 -7.29
C SER A 54 5.89 -10.37 -6.08
N ARG A 55 6.12 -9.17 -5.51
CA ARG A 55 7.04 -8.94 -4.38
C ARG A 55 6.37 -8.30 -3.17
N PHE A 56 5.12 -7.85 -3.30
CA PHE A 56 4.46 -7.05 -2.28
C PHE A 56 2.98 -7.37 -2.17
N ASP A 57 2.49 -7.40 -0.95
CA ASP A 57 1.08 -7.35 -0.62
C ASP A 57 0.70 -5.93 -0.20
N ILE A 58 -0.43 -5.45 -0.73
CA ILE A 58 -1.02 -4.17 -0.35
C ILE A 58 -2.17 -4.43 0.60
N HIS A 59 -2.14 -3.76 1.75
CA HIS A 59 -3.30 -3.63 2.63
C HIS A 59 -3.68 -2.16 2.73
N LEU A 60 -4.97 -1.87 2.63
CA LEU A 60 -5.47 -0.52 2.79
C LEU A 60 -5.82 -0.29 4.25
N LEU A 61 -5.39 0.84 4.80
CA LEU A 61 -5.64 1.21 6.18
C LEU A 61 -6.59 2.41 6.20
N ASP A 62 -7.63 2.32 7.03
CA ASP A 62 -8.47 3.45 7.38
C ASP A 62 -8.17 3.83 8.84
N THR A 63 -7.60 5.02 8.99
CA THR A 63 -7.22 5.68 10.25
C THR A 63 -8.03 6.96 10.47
N ALA A 64 -9.14 7.14 9.76
CA ALA A 64 -9.96 8.35 9.89
C ALA A 64 -10.71 8.40 11.22
N ASP A 65 -10.97 7.25 11.84
CA ASP A 65 -11.63 7.11 13.13
C ASP A 65 -10.62 6.86 14.28
N HIS A 66 -11.12 6.63 15.50
CA HIS A 66 -10.31 6.45 16.70
C HIS A 66 -9.40 5.21 16.64
N CYS A 67 -9.81 4.17 15.93
CA CYS A 67 -9.02 2.96 15.72
C CYS A 67 -8.68 2.79 14.24
N ALA A 68 -7.39 2.60 13.96
CA ALA A 68 -6.93 2.17 12.66
C ALA A 68 -7.44 0.75 12.36
N HIS A 69 -7.96 0.52 11.16
CA HIS A 69 -8.42 -0.80 10.72
C HIS A 69 -8.09 -1.04 9.24
N ILE A 70 -7.88 -2.31 8.89
CA ILE A 70 -7.70 -2.71 7.49
C ILE A 70 -9.06 -2.67 6.80
N THR A 71 -9.09 -2.06 5.62
CA THR A 71 -10.29 -1.92 4.79
C THR A 71 -10.05 -2.49 3.40
N SER A 72 -11.13 -2.88 2.73
CA SER A 72 -11.09 -3.23 1.30
C SER A 72 -11.65 -2.09 0.43
N ASP A 73 -12.06 -0.96 1.04
CA ASP A 73 -12.58 0.21 0.34
C ASP A 73 -11.47 1.26 0.12
N PRO A 74 -10.96 1.40 -1.12
CA PRO A 74 -9.97 2.43 -1.42
C PRO A 74 -10.50 3.85 -1.23
N GLY A 75 -11.80 4.08 -1.36
CA GLY A 75 -12.42 5.39 -1.14
C GLY A 75 -12.36 5.86 0.32
N ARG A 76 -12.10 4.94 1.26
CA ARG A 76 -11.91 5.20 2.69
C ARG A 76 -10.46 5.09 3.16
N ALA A 77 -9.59 4.49 2.35
CA ALA A 77 -8.19 4.28 2.71
C ALA A 77 -7.47 5.63 2.96
N THR A 78 -7.00 5.83 4.18
CA THR A 78 -6.14 6.97 4.58
C THR A 78 -4.67 6.56 4.68
N GLY A 79 -4.38 5.27 4.57
CA GLY A 79 -3.02 4.73 4.55
C GLY A 79 -2.91 3.43 3.77
N VAL A 80 -1.67 3.02 3.53
CA VAL A 80 -1.31 1.81 2.81
C VAL A 80 -0.18 1.11 3.54
N ILE A 81 -0.37 -0.18 3.81
CA ILE A 81 0.68 -1.09 4.27
C ILE A 81 1.20 -1.84 3.06
N LEU A 82 2.51 -1.71 2.83
CA LEU A 82 3.25 -2.43 1.83
C LEU A 82 3.99 -3.58 2.51
N ALA A 83 3.40 -4.77 2.50
CA ALA A 83 4.00 -5.96 3.09
C ALA A 83 4.90 -6.63 2.06
N ARG A 84 6.19 -6.74 2.34
CA ARG A 84 7.15 -7.37 1.43
C ARG A 84 7.02 -8.88 1.54
N ARG A 85 6.76 -9.54 0.42
CA ARG A 85 6.71 -10.99 0.35
C ARG A 85 8.14 -11.52 0.40
N SER A 86 8.37 -12.48 1.28
CA SER A 86 9.57 -13.30 1.23
C SER A 86 9.49 -14.15 -0.05
N ALA A 87 10.50 -14.03 -0.92
CA ALA A 87 10.58 -14.78 -2.17
C ALA A 87 10.83 -16.27 -1.93
#